data_AF-A0A961TAI5-F1
#
_entry.id   AF-A0A961TAI5-F1
#
_cell.length_a   1.000
_cell.length_b   1.000
_cell.length_c   1.000
_cell.angle_alpha   90.00
_cell.angle_beta   90.00
_cell.angle_gamma   90.00
#
_symmetry.space_group_name_H-M   'P 1'
#
loop_
_entity.id
_entity.type
_entity.pdbx_description
1 polymer ?
#
loop_
_entity_poly.entity_id
_entity_poly.type
_entity_poly.pdbx_seq_one_letter_code
_entity_poly.pdbx_strand_id
1 'polypeptide(L)' 'MRKILGILPLGRPTFDVPYAEEKLGAMIAALERLGHQIAGPRHLLFDADATRQALGTLMEEKPDILVLL' A
#
# COMPACT_ATOMS: atom_id res chain seq x y z
N MET A 1 -1.24 2.97 21.16
CA MET A 1 -2.53 2.52 20.60
C MET A 1 -2.26 1.89 19.24
N ARG A 2 -2.91 0.77 18.92
CA ARG A 2 -2.82 0.16 17.58
C ARG A 2 -3.60 1.02 16.60
N LYS A 3 -2.96 1.48 15.52
CA LYS A 3 -3.57 2.26 14.44
C LYS A 3 -3.78 1.40 13.19
N ILE A 4 -4.66 1.86 12.30
CA ILE A 4 -4.81 1.35 10.93
C ILE A 4 -3.96 2.23 10.01
N LEU A 5 -2.93 1.64 9.42
CA LEU A 5 -2.13 2.26 8.36
C LEU A 5 -2.70 1.82 7.01
N GLY A 6 -3.28 2.77 6.28
CA GLY A 6 -3.66 2.56 4.90
C GLY A 6 -2.45 2.71 3.98
N ILE A 7 -2.24 1.78 3.07
CA ILE A 7 -1.17 1.85 2.07
C ILE A 7 -1.74 1.95 0.66
N LEU A 8 -1.10 2.77 -0.18
CA LEU A 8 -1.32 2.80 -1.63
C LEU A 8 0.05 2.68 -2.32
N PRO A 9 0.44 1.46 -2.72
CA PRO A 9 1.68 1.24 -3.46
C PRO A 9 1.51 1.66 -4.91
N LEU A 10 2.09 2.79 -5.30
CA LEU A 10 1.98 3.35 -6.64
C LEU A 10 3.21 3.00 -7.47
N GLY A 11 2.98 2.36 -8.61
CA GLY A 11 4.03 1.97 -9.56
C GLY A 11 3.90 2.70 -10.89
N ARG A 12 4.97 2.67 -11.68
CA ARG A 12 4.90 2.92 -13.12
C ARG A 12 5.30 1.65 -13.85
N PRO A 13 4.58 1.24 -14.91
CA PRO A 13 4.92 0.03 -15.66
C PRO A 13 6.23 0.17 -16.45
N THR A 14 6.79 1.38 -16.54
CA THR A 14 8.07 1.66 -17.17
C THR A 14 9.28 1.49 -16.24
N PHE A 15 9.06 1.21 -14.95
CA PHE A 15 10.13 0.93 -14.00
C PHE A 15 10.53 -0.55 -14.04
N ASP A 16 11.59 -0.89 -13.32
CA ASP A 16 11.90 -2.27 -12.99
C ASP A 16 10.83 -2.80 -12.01
N VAL A 17 9.77 -3.37 -12.57
CA VAL A 17 8.62 -3.88 -11.80
C VAL A 17 9.04 -5.00 -10.83
N PRO A 18 9.81 -6.03 -11.25
CA PRO A 18 10.29 -7.04 -10.31
C PRO A 18 11.05 -6.47 -9.11
N TYR A 19 11.95 -5.51 -9.34
CA TYR A 19 12.66 -4.85 -8.24
C TYR A 19 11.73 -4.02 -7.35
N ALA A 20 10.78 -3.31 -7.94
CA ALA A 20 9.79 -2.53 -7.19
C ALA A 20 8.89 -3.42 -6.31
N GLU A 21 8.49 -4.60 -6.78
CA GLU A 21 7.73 -5.58 -6.00
C GLU A 21 8.56 -6.14 -4.83
N GLU A 22 9.85 -6.41 -5.03
CA GLU A 22 10.76 -6.81 -3.95
C GLU A 22 10.81 -5.73 -2.85
N LYS A 23 10.96 -4.46 -3.24
CA LYS A 23 11.00 -3.35 -2.28
C LYS A 23 9.67 -3.12 -1.60
N LEU A 24 8.55 -3.26 -2.31
CA LEU A 24 7.23 -3.20 -1.71
C LEU A 24 7.07 -4.27 -0.61
N GLY A 25 7.49 -5.51 -0.88
CA GLY A 25 7.49 -6.59 0.11
C GLY A 25 8.31 -6.23 1.36
N ALA A 26 9.51 -5.68 1.17
CA ALA A 26 10.36 -5.25 2.29
C ALA A 26 9.74 -4.09 3.10
N MET A 27 9.10 -3.13 2.44
CA MET A 27 8.40 -2.01 3.10
C MET A 27 7.21 -2.50 3.92
N ILE A 28 6.38 -3.37 3.36
CA ILE A 28 5.23 -3.97 4.06
C ILE A 28 5.71 -4.74 5.30
N ALA A 29 6.73 -5.58 5.15
CA ALA A 29 7.31 -6.32 6.28
C ALA A 29 7.88 -5.39 7.36
N ALA A 30 8.43 -4.23 6.98
CA ALA A 30 8.87 -3.22 7.94
C ALA A 30 7.69 -2.58 8.69
N LEU A 31 6.59 -2.27 8.00
CA LEU A 31 5.38 -1.69 8.60
C LEU A 31 4.69 -2.69 9.55
N GLU A 32 4.62 -3.97 9.19
CA GLU A 32 4.01 -5.01 10.02
C GLU A 32 4.72 -5.19 11.37
N ARG A 33 6.06 -5.01 11.40
CA ARG A 33 6.86 -5.03 12.64
C ARG A 33 6.53 -3.90 13.62
N LEU A 34 5.85 -2.84 13.19
CA LEU A 34 5.42 -1.75 14.07
C LEU A 34 4.23 -2.13 14.96
N GLY A 35 3.59 -3.28 14.72
CA GLY A 35 2.42 -3.73 15.49
C GLY A 35 1.14 -2.95 15.19
N HIS A 36 1.10 -2.26 14.04
CA HIS A 36 -0.10 -1.60 13.52
C HIS A 36 -0.85 -2.52 12.55
N GLN A 37 -2.15 -2.30 12.36
CA GLN A 37 -2.92 -2.97 11.33
C GLN A 37 -2.61 -2.31 9.99
N ILE A 38 -2.29 -3.11 8.96
CA ILE A 38 -2.03 -2.61 7.62
C ILE A 38 -3.24 -2.92 6.73
N ALA A 39 -3.84 -1.88 6.15
CA ALA A 39 -4.97 -1.97 5.21
C ALA A 39 -4.54 -1.48 3.81
N GLY A 40 -5.10 -2.08 2.75
CA GLY A 40 -4.80 -1.72 1.37
C GLY A 40 -4.00 -2.79 0.59
N PRO A 41 -3.72 -2.53 -0.70
CA PRO A 41 -3.15 -3.52 -1.61
C PRO A 41 -1.74 -3.97 -1.22
N ARG A 42 -1.42 -5.24 -1.51
CA ARG A 42 -0.07 -5.83 -1.35
C ARG A 42 0.67 -5.96 -2.68
N HIS A 43 0.24 -5.23 -3.69
CA HIS A 43 0.78 -5.18 -5.04
C HIS A 43 0.83 -3.73 -5.54
N LEU A 44 1.63 -3.47 -6.57
CA LEU A 44 1.76 -2.16 -7.20
C LEU A 44 0.51 -1.80 -8.01
N LEU A 45 0.07 -0.54 -7.88
CA LEU A 45 -1.01 0.07 -8.65
C LEU A 45 -0.37 0.90 -9.77
N PHE A 46 -0.62 0.53 -11.02
CA PHE A 46 0.07 1.14 -12.18
C PHE A 46 -0.70 2.28 -12.84
N ASP A 47 -1.99 2.43 -12.52
CA ASP A 47 -2.86 3.41 -13.15
C ASP A 47 -3.88 4.01 -12.17
N ALA A 48 -4.58 5.02 -12.66
CA ALA A 48 -5.55 5.78 -11.88
C ALA A 48 -6.80 4.97 -11.53
N ASP A 49 -7.21 4.02 -12.37
CA ASP A 49 -8.44 3.26 -12.14
C ASP A 49 -8.23 2.22 -11.04
N ALA A 50 -7.12 1.48 -11.10
CA ALA A 50 -6.68 0.58 -10.04
C ALA A 50 -6.51 1.35 -8.72
N THR A 51 -5.94 2.56 -8.77
CA THR A 51 -5.78 3.42 -7.58
C THR A 51 -7.11 3.86 -6.99
N ARG A 52 -8.08 4.29 -7.81
CA ARG A 52 -9.42 4.69 -7.36
C ARG A 52 -10.18 3.52 -6.74
N GLN A 53 -10.08 2.33 -7.33
CA GLN A 53 -10.69 1.12 -6.79
C GLN A 53 -10.09 0.78 -5.41
N ALA A 54 -8.76 0.75 -5.31
CA ALA A 54 -8.07 0.49 -4.04
C ALA A 54 -8.42 1.53 -2.96
N LEU A 55 -8.49 2.81 -3.35
CA LEU A 55 -8.90 3.89 -2.44
C LEU A 55 -10.33 3.70 -1.93
N GLY A 56 -11.26 3.28 -2.79
CA GLY A 56 -12.64 2.98 -2.41
C GLY A 56 -12.72 1.93 -1.30
N THR A 57 -12.04 0.80 -1.46
CA THR A 57 -11.95 -0.24 -0.42
C THR A 57 -11.23 0.28 0.83
N LEU A 58 -10.16 1.04 0.67
CA LEU A 58 -9.39 1.55 1.80
C LEU A 58 -10.20 2.54 2.66
N MET A 59 -11.10 3.32 2.06
CA MET A 59 -11.96 4.24 2.81
C MET A 59 -12.92 3.51 3.76
N GLU A 60 -13.34 2.29 3.43
CA GLU A 60 -14.19 1.46 4.30
C GLU A 60 -13.45 1.03 5.58
N GLU A 61 -12.13 0.82 5.46
CA GLU A 61 -11.24 0.46 6.57
C GLU A 61 -10.90 1.64 7.50
N LYS A 62 -11.23 2.88 7.11
CA LYS A 62 -11.04 4.11 7.90
C LYS A 62 -9.62 4.24 8.50
N PRO A 63 -8.56 4.29 7.66
CA PRO A 63 -7.20 4.37 8.14
C PRO A 63 -6.95 5.66 8.94
N ASP A 64 -6.18 5.54 10.02
CA ASP A 64 -5.72 6.68 10.82
C ASP A 64 -4.62 7.46 10.08
N ILE A 65 -3.84 6.77 9.24
CA ILE A 65 -2.69 7.30 8.50
C ILE A 65 -2.71 6.67 7.12
N LEU A 66 -2.57 7.50 6.08
CA LEU A 66 -2.32 7.05 4.71
C LEU A 66 -0.82 7.13 4.41
N VAL A 67 -0.26 6.06 3.88
CA VAL A 67 1.13 5.97 3.43
C VAL A 67 1.13 5.69 1.93
N LEU A 68 1.77 6.57 1.17
CA LEU A 68 2.05 6.35 -0.25
C LEU A 68 3.38 5.63 -0.36
N LEU A 69 3.39 4.49 -1.05
CA LEU A 69 4.56 3.63 -1.24
C LEU A 69 4.95 3.60 -2.71
#